data_AF-A0A256GID8-F1
#
_entry.id   AF-A0A256GID8-F1
#
_cell.length_a   1.000
_cell.length_b   1.000
_cell.length_c   1.000
_cell.angle_alpha   90.00
_cell.angle_beta   90.00
_cell.angle_gamma   90.00
#
_symmetry.space_group_name_H-M   'P 1'
#
loop_
_entity.id
_entity.type
_entity.pdbx_description
1 polymer ?
#
loop_
_entity_poly.entity_id
_entity_poly.type
_entity_poly.pdbx_seq_one_letter_code
_entity_poly.pdbx_strand_id
1 'polypeptide(L)'
;MELKFVDPRALKGNPDKARRSKSSPQADALLLATIRAVGIVQPPVVAPEPNSGNGFVIDAGHRRVKQAIAAGLEEIAVLVIERAEDGGAMRSLAETLAHEQLNPVDQWRAIERLVALGWTEEAIAVALARKLRLLANVLPAMLDQMAKGDMPNESQLRTIASASLDDQKEVWKKHKPSKADPQVSWWSVAQGLQKTRMYPRDASFGDELAQAYGIAWVEDLFAPADQDSRYTTDVEAFLGAQQEWMTQNLPKKGVITETNNWGQPELPKKAERVYGKPGKSDHTALYLDREGKVQTVHFRMPEAKKPKKGEQPAG
;
A
#
# COMPACT_ATOMS: atom_id res chain seq x y z
N MET A 1 -7.76 -4.24 -42.95
CA MET A 1 -6.76 -5.16 -42.39
C MET A 1 -6.23 -6.01 -43.54
N GLU A 2 -4.91 -6.03 -43.75
CA GLU A 2 -4.25 -6.68 -44.89
C GLU A 2 -3.19 -7.66 -44.37
N LEU A 3 -3.07 -8.85 -44.96
CA LEU A 3 -2.01 -9.80 -44.61
C LEU A 3 -0.75 -9.51 -45.47
N LYS A 4 0.42 -9.35 -44.83
CA LYS A 4 1.71 -9.17 -45.52
C LYS A 4 2.77 -10.11 -44.95
N PHE A 5 3.75 -10.47 -45.77
CA PHE A 5 4.98 -11.11 -45.32
C PHE A 5 6.05 -10.05 -45.11
N VAL A 6 6.71 -10.09 -43.96
CA VAL A 6 7.72 -9.11 -43.56
C VAL A 6 8.85 -9.81 -42.81
N ASP A 7 10.07 -9.28 -42.92
CA ASP A 7 11.17 -9.72 -42.07
C ASP A 7 10.87 -9.35 -40.61
N PRO A 8 10.79 -10.32 -39.68
CA PRO A 8 10.51 -10.04 -38.28
C PRO A 8 11.56 -9.12 -37.63
N ARG A 9 12.78 -9.02 -38.18
CA ARG A 9 13.84 -8.13 -37.69
C ARG A 9 13.61 -6.65 -38.07
N ALA A 10 12.82 -6.39 -39.10
CA ALA A 10 12.45 -5.04 -39.51
C ALA A 10 11.31 -4.45 -38.66
N LEU A 11 10.61 -5.29 -37.89
CA LEU A 11 9.50 -4.87 -37.04
C LEU A 11 9.99 -4.16 -35.77
N LYS A 12 9.42 -3.00 -35.47
CA LYS A 12 9.72 -2.24 -34.26
C LYS A 12 8.75 -2.59 -33.13
N GLY A 13 9.28 -2.68 -31.91
CA GLY A 13 8.45 -2.89 -30.73
C GLY A 13 7.64 -1.64 -30.40
N ASN A 14 6.36 -1.82 -30.07
CA ASN A 14 5.55 -0.74 -29.52
C ASN A 14 6.07 -0.34 -28.13
N PRO A 15 6.44 0.95 -27.90
CA PRO A 15 6.84 1.43 -26.58
C PRO A 15 5.72 1.28 -25.54
N ASP A 16 4.47 1.29 -25.97
CA ASP A 16 3.26 1.30 -25.16
C ASP A 16 2.61 -0.08 -24.98
N LYS A 17 3.38 -1.15 -25.23
CA LYS A 17 2.90 -2.52 -24.97
C LYS A 17 2.46 -2.72 -23.52
N ALA A 18 1.35 -3.42 -23.33
CA ALA A 18 0.76 -3.66 -22.01
C ALA A 18 1.65 -4.52 -21.11
N ARG A 19 2.20 -5.63 -21.63
CA ARG A 19 3.13 -6.48 -20.89
C ARG A 19 4.56 -5.92 -20.92
N ARG A 20 5.11 -5.60 -19.75
CA ARG A 20 6.52 -5.20 -19.60
C ARG A 20 7.34 -6.25 -18.85
N SER A 21 6.71 -7.10 -18.04
CA SER A 21 7.37 -8.24 -17.41
C SER A 21 7.90 -9.25 -18.44
N LYS A 22 9.01 -9.92 -18.09
CA LYS A 22 9.58 -11.00 -18.91
C LYS A 22 8.80 -12.27 -18.69
N SER A 23 8.56 -13.02 -19.77
CA SER A 23 8.02 -14.38 -19.69
C SER A 23 9.04 -15.36 -19.12
N SER A 24 8.56 -16.50 -18.61
CA SER A 24 9.43 -17.54 -18.07
C SER A 24 10.27 -18.17 -19.19
N PRO A 25 11.53 -18.57 -18.93
CA PRO A 25 12.37 -19.23 -19.91
C PRO A 25 11.73 -20.49 -20.51
N GLN A 26 10.99 -21.24 -19.69
CA GLN A 26 10.28 -22.46 -20.11
C GLN A 26 9.14 -22.15 -21.10
N ALA A 27 8.34 -21.11 -20.84
CA ALA A 27 7.25 -20.72 -21.74
C ALA A 27 7.80 -20.19 -23.08
N ASP A 28 8.90 -19.44 -23.04
CA ASP A 28 9.56 -18.95 -24.25
C ASP A 28 10.19 -20.09 -25.06
N ALA A 29 10.82 -21.08 -24.41
CA ALA A 29 11.36 -22.26 -25.06
C ALA A 29 10.28 -23.11 -25.74
N LEU A 30 9.12 -23.29 -25.08
CA LEU A 30 7.98 -24.01 -25.65
C LEU A 30 7.42 -23.29 -26.89
N LEU A 31 7.26 -21.96 -26.80
CA LEU A 31 6.80 -21.16 -27.93
C LEU A 31 7.77 -21.21 -29.11
N LEU A 32 9.09 -21.14 -28.85
CA LEU A 32 10.13 -21.29 -29.87
C LEU A 32 10.07 -22.66 -30.55
N ALA A 33 9.97 -23.75 -29.77
CA ALA A 33 9.86 -25.10 -30.31
C ALA A 33 8.61 -25.25 -31.20
N THR A 34 7.49 -24.67 -30.77
CA THR A 34 6.24 -24.66 -31.55
C THR A 34 6.41 -23.89 -32.87
N ILE A 35 7.00 -22.70 -32.84
CA ILE A 35 7.23 -21.88 -34.04
C ILE A 35 8.17 -22.60 -35.02
N ARG A 36 9.18 -23.33 -34.53
CA ARG A 36 10.05 -24.15 -35.39
C ARG A 36 9.32 -25.32 -36.03
N ALA A 37 8.37 -25.92 -35.32
CA ALA A 37 7.66 -27.11 -35.79
C ALA A 37 6.53 -26.78 -36.79
N VAL A 38 5.74 -25.74 -36.53
CA VAL A 38 4.52 -25.43 -37.29
C VAL A 38 4.45 -23.99 -37.82
N GLY A 39 5.47 -23.18 -37.57
CA GLY A 39 5.46 -21.75 -37.92
C GLY A 39 4.59 -20.92 -36.97
N ILE A 40 4.29 -19.69 -37.38
CA ILE A 40 3.39 -18.81 -36.63
C ILE A 40 1.94 -19.10 -37.05
N VAL A 41 1.17 -19.72 -36.16
CA VAL A 41 -0.24 -20.05 -36.42
C VAL A 41 -1.12 -18.79 -36.42
N GLN A 42 -0.91 -17.91 -35.45
CA GLN A 42 -1.64 -16.64 -35.35
C GLN A 42 -0.70 -15.48 -35.73
N PRO A 43 -0.91 -14.81 -36.87
CA PRO A 43 -0.10 -13.67 -37.28
C PRO A 43 -0.05 -12.56 -36.21
N PRO A 44 1.12 -11.92 -35.98
CA PRO A 44 1.20 -10.69 -35.21
C PRO A 44 0.45 -9.56 -35.91
N VAL A 45 -0.04 -8.59 -35.12
CA VAL A 45 -0.72 -7.42 -35.65
C VAL A 45 0.24 -6.24 -35.62
N VAL A 46 0.35 -5.54 -36.75
CA VAL A 46 1.27 -4.42 -36.93
C VAL A 46 0.56 -3.22 -37.52
N ALA A 47 1.07 -2.03 -37.23
CA ALA A 47 0.62 -0.76 -37.81
C ALA A 47 1.78 -0.02 -38.49
N PRO A 48 1.54 0.76 -39.55
CA PRO A 48 2.56 1.60 -40.17
C PRO A 48 3.24 2.55 -39.16
N GLU A 49 4.53 2.79 -39.34
CA GLU A 49 5.26 3.77 -38.55
C GLU A 49 5.09 5.17 -39.16
N PRO A 50 4.66 6.19 -38.39
CA PRO A 50 4.39 7.53 -38.93
C PRO A 50 5.64 8.24 -39.45
N ASN A 51 6.83 7.90 -38.93
CA ASN A 51 8.10 8.59 -39.22
C ASN A 51 9.08 7.77 -40.06
N SER A 52 8.68 6.59 -40.55
CA SER A 52 9.51 5.75 -41.40
C SER A 52 8.64 5.20 -42.52
N GLY A 53 8.82 5.71 -43.74
CA GLY A 53 7.89 5.50 -44.86
C GLY A 53 7.54 4.05 -45.20
N ASN A 54 8.33 3.07 -44.73
CA ASN A 54 8.08 1.63 -44.91
C ASN A 54 8.23 0.80 -43.61
N GLY A 55 8.27 1.44 -42.44
CA GLY A 55 8.41 0.76 -41.16
C GLY A 55 7.08 0.25 -40.59
N PHE A 56 7.12 -0.84 -39.82
CA PHE A 56 5.97 -1.35 -39.08
C PHE A 56 6.27 -1.42 -37.58
N VAL A 57 5.27 -1.06 -36.77
CA VAL A 57 5.29 -1.18 -35.30
C VAL A 57 4.35 -2.31 -34.88
N ILE A 58 4.82 -3.16 -33.98
CA ILE A 58 4.06 -4.31 -33.48
C ILE A 58 3.02 -3.84 -32.46
N ASP A 59 1.73 -3.91 -32.80
CA ASP A 59 0.63 -3.63 -31.87
C ASP A 59 0.38 -4.84 -30.95
N ALA A 60 0.39 -6.06 -31.50
CA ALA A 60 0.18 -7.30 -30.77
C ALA A 60 1.09 -8.43 -31.25
N GLY A 61 1.43 -9.35 -30.33
CA GLY A 61 2.26 -10.52 -30.65
C GLY A 61 3.77 -10.30 -30.54
N HIS A 62 4.25 -9.36 -29.70
CA HIS A 62 5.69 -9.11 -29.51
C HIS A 62 6.50 -10.36 -29.19
N ARG A 63 5.95 -11.27 -28.36
CA ARG A 63 6.60 -12.55 -28.03
C ARG A 63 6.73 -13.45 -29.26
N ARG A 64 5.70 -13.53 -30.10
CA ARG A 64 5.71 -14.32 -31.35
C ARG A 64 6.78 -13.79 -32.30
N VAL A 65 6.87 -12.47 -32.50
CA VAL A 65 7.92 -11.85 -33.33
C VAL A 65 9.32 -12.16 -32.77
N LYS A 66 9.52 -11.99 -31.46
CA LYS A 66 10.81 -12.29 -30.81
C LYS A 66 11.23 -13.74 -31.00
N GLN A 67 10.30 -14.69 -30.82
CA GLN A 67 10.59 -16.12 -30.99
C GLN A 67 10.74 -16.51 -32.46
N ALA A 68 10.09 -15.81 -33.40
CA ALA A 68 10.31 -16.00 -34.83
C ALA A 68 11.73 -15.63 -35.26
N ILE A 69 12.27 -14.53 -34.72
CA ILE A 69 13.68 -14.15 -34.91
C ILE A 69 14.60 -15.24 -34.33
N ALA A 70 14.31 -15.74 -33.14
CA ALA A 70 15.08 -16.83 -32.50
C ALA A 70 14.93 -18.18 -33.22
N ALA A 71 13.84 -18.39 -33.95
CA ALA A 71 13.62 -19.54 -34.82
C ALA A 71 14.39 -19.44 -36.14
N GLY A 72 14.89 -18.25 -36.50
CA GLY A 72 15.63 -18.01 -37.73
C GLY A 72 14.74 -17.79 -38.95
N LEU A 73 13.45 -17.47 -38.78
CA LEU A 73 12.55 -17.22 -39.90
C LEU A 73 13.00 -15.96 -40.67
N GLU A 74 13.04 -16.05 -41.99
CA GLU A 74 13.36 -14.92 -42.88
C GLU A 74 12.16 -13.99 -43.03
N GLU A 75 10.96 -14.56 -43.16
CA GLU A 75 9.70 -13.82 -43.28
C GLU A 75 8.63 -14.42 -42.38
N ILE A 76 7.74 -13.55 -41.88
CA ILE A 76 6.55 -13.94 -41.12
C ILE A 76 5.31 -13.25 -41.67
N ALA A 77 4.18 -13.95 -41.63
CA ALA A 77 2.90 -13.34 -41.95
C ALA A 77 2.47 -12.40 -40.80
N VAL A 78 2.10 -11.16 -41.14
CA VAL A 78 1.60 -10.14 -40.23
C VAL A 78 0.29 -9.55 -40.75
N LEU A 79 -0.58 -9.17 -39.81
CA LEU A 79 -1.80 -8.43 -40.11
C LEU A 79 -1.54 -6.93 -39.97
N VAL A 80 -1.52 -6.23 -41.10
CA VAL A 80 -1.35 -4.79 -41.17
C VAL A 80 -2.71 -4.11 -40.97
N ILE A 81 -2.76 -3.21 -39.99
CA ILE A 81 -3.92 -2.38 -39.70
C ILE A 81 -3.56 -0.90 -39.71
N GLU A 82 -4.58 -0.06 -39.76
CA GLU A 82 -4.41 1.37 -39.57
C GLU A 82 -3.92 1.68 -38.15
N ARG A 83 -3.00 2.64 -38.07
CA ARG A 83 -2.46 3.11 -36.81
C ARG A 83 -3.54 3.85 -36.04
N ALA A 84 -3.76 3.43 -34.80
CA ALA A 84 -4.64 4.15 -33.88
C ALA A 84 -3.96 5.41 -33.34
N GLU A 85 -4.76 6.39 -32.94
CA GLU A 85 -4.31 7.66 -32.32
C GLU A 85 -3.54 7.41 -31.02
N ASP A 86 -3.95 6.39 -30.26
CA ASP A 86 -3.32 5.94 -29.01
C ASP A 86 -2.04 5.11 -29.24
N GLY A 87 -1.54 5.03 -30.47
CA GLY A 87 -0.37 4.23 -30.83
C GLY A 87 -0.56 2.72 -30.65
N GLY A 88 -1.80 2.23 -30.57
CA GLY A 88 -2.12 0.81 -30.41
C GLY A 88 -2.11 0.33 -28.96
N ALA A 89 -2.03 1.25 -27.97
CA ALA A 89 -1.98 0.91 -26.55
C ALA A 89 -3.23 0.12 -26.09
N MET A 90 -4.43 0.56 -26.47
CA MET A 90 -5.68 -0.11 -26.08
C MET A 90 -5.80 -1.50 -26.69
N ARG A 91 -5.40 -1.65 -27.96
CA ARG A 91 -5.37 -2.96 -28.65
C ARG A 91 -4.39 -3.91 -27.98
N SER A 92 -3.19 -3.43 -27.62
CA SER A 92 -2.19 -4.22 -26.91
C SER A 92 -2.71 -4.72 -25.57
N LEU A 93 -3.41 -3.86 -24.81
CA LEU A 93 -4.02 -4.24 -23.54
C LEU A 93 -5.14 -5.27 -23.72
N ALA A 94 -6.07 -5.04 -24.65
CA ALA A 94 -7.20 -5.92 -24.92
C ALA A 94 -6.75 -7.33 -25.37
N GLU A 95 -5.78 -7.43 -26.27
CA GLU A 95 -5.22 -8.72 -26.71
C GLU A 95 -4.53 -9.45 -25.56
N THR A 96 -3.74 -8.73 -24.76
CA THR A 96 -3.01 -9.35 -23.66
C THR A 96 -3.98 -9.90 -22.61
N LEU A 97 -5.02 -9.14 -22.26
CA LEU A 97 -6.04 -9.56 -21.29
C LEU A 97 -6.86 -10.76 -21.78
N ALA A 98 -7.11 -10.88 -23.08
CA ALA A 98 -7.86 -11.99 -23.66
C ALA A 98 -7.10 -13.33 -23.65
N HIS A 99 -5.77 -13.29 -23.63
CA HIS A 99 -4.93 -14.49 -23.78
C HIS A 99 -4.16 -14.89 -22.52
N GLU A 100 -3.78 -13.94 -21.66
CA GLU A 100 -2.97 -14.23 -20.49
C GLU A 100 -3.30 -13.29 -19.33
N GLN A 101 -3.33 -13.80 -18.10
CA GLN A 101 -3.46 -12.94 -16.93
C GLN A 101 -2.19 -12.08 -16.80
N LEU A 102 -2.32 -10.77 -17.03
CA LEU A 102 -1.26 -9.80 -16.73
C LEU A 102 -1.00 -9.78 -15.22
N ASN A 103 0.26 -9.61 -14.82
CA ASN A 103 0.56 -9.33 -13.42
C ASN A 103 -0.07 -7.96 -13.03
N PRO A 104 -0.53 -7.77 -11.78
CA PRO A 104 -1.16 -6.53 -11.33
C PRO A 104 -0.37 -5.24 -11.64
N VAL A 105 0.96 -5.27 -11.57
CA VAL A 105 1.81 -4.11 -11.91
C VAL A 105 1.76 -3.77 -13.40
N ASP A 106 1.76 -4.77 -14.28
CA ASP A 106 1.64 -4.52 -15.73
C ASP A 106 0.25 -4.02 -16.08
N GLN A 107 -0.81 -4.53 -15.42
CA GLN A 107 -2.17 -4.01 -15.58
C GLN A 107 -2.26 -2.53 -15.20
N TRP A 108 -1.72 -2.16 -14.03
CA TRP A 108 -1.69 -0.76 -13.58
C TRP A 108 -0.91 0.14 -14.57
N ARG A 109 0.29 -0.29 -15.02
CA ARG A 109 1.10 0.48 -15.97
C ARG A 109 0.40 0.70 -17.31
N ALA A 110 -0.32 -0.30 -17.81
CA ALA A 110 -1.07 -0.17 -19.05
C ALA A 110 -2.22 0.83 -18.90
N ILE A 111 -2.92 0.80 -17.75
CA ILE A 111 -4.00 1.74 -17.44
C ILE A 111 -3.49 3.17 -17.30
N GLU A 112 -2.45 3.40 -16.51
CA GLU A 112 -1.79 4.71 -16.38
C GLU A 112 -1.41 5.28 -17.75
N ARG A 113 -0.91 4.41 -18.65
CA ARG A 113 -0.55 4.83 -19.99
C ARG A 113 -1.77 5.24 -20.81
N LEU A 114 -2.88 4.52 -20.72
CA LEU A 114 -4.13 4.89 -21.39
C LEU A 114 -4.68 6.22 -20.88
N VAL A 115 -4.67 6.45 -19.56
CA VAL A 115 -5.05 7.74 -18.96
C VAL A 115 -4.16 8.86 -19.50
N ALA A 116 -2.84 8.66 -19.56
CA ALA A 116 -1.91 9.63 -20.13
C ALA A 116 -2.12 9.89 -21.64
N LEU A 117 -2.78 8.97 -22.35
CA LEU A 117 -3.17 9.11 -23.76
C LEU A 117 -4.57 9.73 -23.93
N GLY A 118 -5.22 10.17 -22.85
CA GLY A 118 -6.51 10.87 -22.88
C GLY A 118 -7.73 9.96 -22.77
N TRP A 119 -7.56 8.67 -22.46
CA TRP A 119 -8.69 7.79 -22.18
C TRP A 119 -9.32 8.12 -20.82
N THR A 120 -10.64 8.18 -20.75
CA THR A 120 -11.37 8.47 -19.51
C THR A 120 -11.42 7.27 -18.57
N GLU A 121 -11.47 7.53 -17.26
CA GLU A 121 -11.61 6.46 -16.27
C GLU A 121 -12.86 5.60 -16.50
N GLU A 122 -13.96 6.19 -16.98
CA GLU A 122 -15.20 5.49 -17.34
C GLU A 122 -14.98 4.51 -18.51
N ALA A 123 -14.15 4.88 -19.50
CA ALA A 123 -13.77 4.00 -20.60
C ALA A 123 -12.83 2.86 -20.15
N ILE A 124 -12.12 3.06 -19.03
CA ILE A 124 -11.19 2.09 -18.43
C ILE A 124 -11.86 1.26 -17.31
N ALA A 125 -13.00 1.73 -16.77
CA ALA A 125 -13.65 1.26 -15.54
C ALA A 125 -14.07 -0.21 -15.55
N VAL A 126 -14.16 -0.84 -16.72
CA VAL A 126 -14.47 -2.27 -16.85
C VAL A 126 -13.35 -3.17 -16.30
N ALA A 127 -12.15 -2.64 -16.02
CA ALA A 127 -10.98 -3.42 -15.61
C ALA A 127 -10.43 -3.18 -14.19
N LEU A 128 -10.94 -2.22 -13.40
CA LEU A 128 -10.20 -1.72 -12.23
C LEU A 128 -10.54 -2.44 -10.90
N ALA A 129 -9.62 -3.26 -10.40
CA ALA A 129 -9.65 -3.78 -9.03
C ALA A 129 -9.01 -2.78 -8.03
N ARG A 130 -9.56 -2.68 -6.80
CA ARG A 130 -9.02 -1.85 -5.68
C ARG A 130 -7.50 -1.94 -5.50
N LYS A 131 -6.92 -3.10 -5.82
CA LYS A 131 -5.49 -3.41 -5.72
C LYS A 131 -4.61 -2.58 -6.66
N LEU A 132 -5.13 -2.14 -7.82
CA LEU A 132 -4.37 -1.34 -8.78
C LEU A 132 -4.18 0.12 -8.31
N ARG A 133 -5.15 0.66 -7.57
CA ARG A 133 -5.05 2.01 -6.99
C ARG A 133 -3.92 2.13 -5.98
N LEU A 134 -3.64 1.07 -5.22
CA LEU A 134 -2.53 1.03 -4.26
C LEU A 134 -1.16 1.13 -4.95
N LEU A 135 -1.04 0.70 -6.22
CA LEU A 135 0.23 0.71 -6.95
C LEU A 135 0.63 2.11 -7.43
N ALA A 136 -0.30 3.06 -7.48
CA ALA A 136 -0.05 4.43 -7.93
C ALA A 136 0.96 5.17 -7.03
N ASN A 137 0.94 4.89 -5.72
CA ASN A 137 1.85 5.51 -4.75
C ASN A 137 2.94 4.54 -4.26
N VAL A 138 3.53 3.77 -5.18
CA VAL A 138 4.64 2.86 -4.88
C VAL A 138 5.89 3.26 -5.67
N LEU A 139 7.04 3.26 -5.01
CA LEU A 139 8.33 3.59 -5.62
C LEU A 139 8.59 2.74 -6.88
N PRO A 140 9.02 3.34 -8.02
CA PRO A 140 9.22 2.61 -9.28
C PRO A 140 10.11 1.38 -9.16
N ALA A 141 11.17 1.44 -8.33
CA ALA A 141 12.08 0.32 -8.11
C ALA A 141 11.42 -0.85 -7.37
N MET A 142 10.46 -0.58 -6.47
CA MET A 142 9.66 -1.62 -5.82
C MET A 142 8.67 -2.24 -6.81
N LEU A 143 8.01 -1.43 -7.65
CA LEU A 143 7.14 -1.91 -8.71
C LEU A 143 7.87 -2.84 -9.69
N ASP A 144 9.11 -2.53 -10.04
CA ASP A 144 9.93 -3.39 -10.89
C ASP A 144 10.23 -4.75 -10.24
N GLN A 145 10.38 -4.79 -8.91
CA GLN A 145 10.56 -6.05 -8.19
C GLN A 145 9.25 -6.84 -8.13
N MET A 146 8.14 -6.18 -7.80
CA MET A 146 6.79 -6.76 -7.82
C MET A 146 6.45 -7.36 -9.19
N ALA A 147 6.83 -6.70 -10.27
CA ALA A 147 6.61 -7.16 -11.64
C ALA A 147 7.40 -8.44 -12.00
N LYS A 148 8.42 -8.83 -11.23
CA LYS A 148 9.14 -10.11 -11.39
C LYS A 148 8.41 -11.28 -10.73
N GLY A 149 7.28 -11.03 -10.06
CA GLY A 149 6.50 -12.05 -9.34
C GLY A 149 6.69 -12.02 -7.83
N ASP A 150 7.50 -11.10 -7.30
CA ASP A 150 7.75 -10.94 -5.87
C ASP A 150 6.76 -9.92 -5.28
N MET A 151 5.48 -10.29 -5.20
CA MET A 151 4.40 -9.40 -4.76
C MET A 151 4.22 -9.42 -3.23
N PRO A 152 4.10 -8.25 -2.57
CA PRO A 152 3.69 -8.19 -1.17
C PRO A 152 2.24 -8.66 -0.99
N ASN A 153 1.90 -9.06 0.23
CA ASN A 153 0.50 -9.28 0.59
C ASN A 153 -0.27 -7.95 0.68
N GLU A 154 -1.60 -8.01 0.77
CA GLU A 154 -2.44 -6.80 0.72
C GLU A 154 -2.16 -5.84 1.88
N SER A 155 -1.93 -6.35 3.09
CA SER A 155 -1.63 -5.52 4.26
C SER A 155 -0.31 -4.78 4.09
N GLN A 156 0.74 -5.47 3.65
CA GLN A 156 2.05 -4.88 3.37
C GLN A 156 1.96 -3.84 2.24
N LEU A 157 1.21 -4.15 1.17
CA LEU A 157 1.03 -3.23 0.05
C LEU A 157 0.34 -1.93 0.49
N ARG A 158 -0.68 -2.02 1.36
CA ARG A 158 -1.33 -0.83 1.93
C ARG A 158 -0.35 0.00 2.75
N THR A 159 0.45 -0.63 3.62
CA THR A 159 1.45 0.08 4.41
C THR A 159 2.46 0.81 3.53
N ILE A 160 2.95 0.15 2.47
CA ILE A 160 3.90 0.76 1.52
C ILE A 160 3.22 1.93 0.79
N ALA A 161 2.03 1.73 0.25
CA ALA A 161 1.29 2.73 -0.52
C ALA A 161 0.84 3.95 0.30
N SER A 162 0.70 3.83 1.63
CA SER A 162 0.41 4.97 2.49
C SER A 162 1.65 5.78 2.90
N ALA A 163 2.86 5.23 2.71
CA ALA A 163 4.09 5.95 3.05
C ALA A 163 4.47 6.94 1.95
N SER A 164 5.16 8.02 2.32
CA SER A 164 5.69 8.98 1.34
C SER A 164 6.74 8.31 0.44
N LEU A 165 6.90 8.79 -0.80
CA LEU A 165 7.90 8.23 -1.71
C LEU A 165 9.34 8.38 -1.18
N ASP A 166 9.61 9.42 -0.38
CA ASP A 166 10.90 9.62 0.27
C ASP A 166 11.16 8.58 1.37
N ASP A 167 10.18 8.32 2.25
CA ASP A 167 10.28 7.25 3.25
C ASP A 167 10.48 5.89 2.56
N GLN A 168 9.69 5.62 1.50
CA GLN A 168 9.83 4.39 0.71
C GLN A 168 11.24 4.24 0.14
N LYS A 169 11.83 5.33 -0.36
CA LYS A 169 13.18 5.34 -0.92
C LYS A 169 14.24 5.04 0.14
N GLU A 170 14.13 5.63 1.33
CA GLU A 170 15.08 5.39 2.43
C GLU A 170 15.01 3.95 2.95
N VAL A 171 13.80 3.40 3.13
CA VAL A 171 13.61 2.01 3.54
C VAL A 171 14.08 1.06 2.44
N TRP A 172 13.79 1.37 1.17
CA TRP A 172 14.22 0.55 0.05
C TRP A 172 15.74 0.42 -0.06
N LYS A 173 16.50 1.48 0.23
CA LYS A 173 17.98 1.41 0.24
C LYS A 173 18.50 0.34 1.20
N LYS A 174 17.83 0.14 2.34
CA LYS A 174 18.23 -0.84 3.38
C LYS A 174 17.80 -2.27 3.05
N HIS A 175 16.72 -2.44 2.30
CA HIS A 175 16.09 -3.74 2.04
C HIS A 175 16.07 -4.14 0.55
N LYS A 176 16.86 -3.46 -0.29
CA LYS A 176 16.94 -3.75 -1.73
C LYS A 176 17.49 -5.17 -1.94
N PRO A 177 16.93 -5.95 -2.88
CA PRO A 177 17.43 -7.29 -3.18
C PRO A 177 18.85 -7.21 -3.76
N SER A 178 19.68 -8.18 -3.39
CA SER A 178 21.07 -8.29 -3.84
C SER A 178 21.21 -9.36 -4.93
N LYS A 179 22.39 -9.49 -5.55
CA LYS A 179 22.63 -10.60 -6.48
C LYS A 179 22.65 -11.97 -5.80
N ALA A 180 22.93 -12.00 -4.49
CA ALA A 180 22.98 -13.24 -3.70
C ALA A 180 21.59 -13.64 -3.19
N ASP A 181 20.75 -12.66 -2.85
CA ASP A 181 19.36 -12.87 -2.46
C ASP A 181 18.44 -11.99 -3.33
N PRO A 182 17.84 -12.57 -4.38
CA PRO A 182 17.00 -11.84 -5.32
C PRO A 182 15.60 -11.54 -4.78
N GLN A 183 15.21 -12.13 -3.63
CA GLN A 183 13.90 -11.92 -3.03
C GLN A 183 13.91 -10.76 -2.05
N VAL A 184 12.77 -10.09 -1.92
CA VAL A 184 12.57 -8.99 -0.98
C VAL A 184 11.74 -9.46 0.20
N SER A 185 12.26 -9.20 1.40
CA SER A 185 11.43 -9.28 2.61
C SER A 185 10.47 -8.10 2.66
N TRP A 186 9.30 -8.26 2.03
CA TRP A 186 8.23 -7.25 2.06
C TRP A 186 7.73 -6.97 3.47
N TRP A 187 7.84 -7.95 4.37
CA TRP A 187 7.56 -7.74 5.79
C TRP A 187 8.52 -6.70 6.39
N SER A 188 9.83 -6.82 6.14
CA SER A 188 10.81 -5.86 6.65
C SER A 188 10.64 -4.47 6.04
N VAL A 189 10.34 -4.40 4.74
CA VAL A 189 10.02 -3.12 4.06
C VAL A 189 8.77 -2.48 4.69
N ALA A 190 7.69 -3.24 4.88
CA ALA A 190 6.47 -2.72 5.47
C ALA A 190 6.67 -2.29 6.93
N GLN A 191 7.42 -3.06 7.73
CA GLN A 191 7.79 -2.70 9.09
C GLN A 191 8.62 -1.41 9.15
N GLY A 192 9.61 -1.25 8.27
CA GLY A 192 10.42 -0.04 8.20
C GLY A 192 9.63 1.21 7.82
N LEU A 193 8.49 1.04 7.14
CA LEU A 193 7.56 2.11 6.76
C LEU A 193 6.39 2.28 7.73
N GLN A 194 6.26 1.38 8.71
CA GLN A 194 5.16 1.43 9.65
C GLN A 194 5.37 2.61 10.60
N LYS A 195 4.66 3.70 10.35
CA LYS A 195 4.50 4.82 11.28
C LYS A 195 3.34 4.52 12.20
N THR A 196 3.50 4.79 13.50
CA THR A 196 2.38 4.76 14.45
C THR A 196 1.34 5.78 13.97
N ARG A 197 0.11 5.31 13.77
CA ARG A 197 -1.02 6.15 13.38
C ARG A 197 -1.92 6.36 14.59
N MET A 198 -2.23 7.61 14.88
CA MET A 198 -3.22 8.00 15.88
C MET A 198 -4.50 8.43 15.17
N TYR A 199 -5.66 8.00 15.67
CA TYR A 199 -6.94 8.23 15.00
C TYR A 199 -7.81 9.23 15.79
N PRO A 200 -8.65 10.05 15.14
CA PRO A 200 -9.57 10.95 15.82
C PRO A 200 -10.55 10.24 16.75
N ARG A 201 -10.99 9.03 16.38
CA ARG A 201 -11.89 8.20 17.21
C ARG A 201 -11.30 7.82 18.57
N ASP A 202 -9.98 7.87 18.69
CA ASP A 202 -9.23 7.55 19.90
C ASP A 202 -8.85 8.83 20.69
N ALA A 203 -9.09 10.01 20.11
CA ALA A 203 -8.87 11.30 20.74
C ALA A 203 -10.00 11.62 21.73
N SER A 204 -9.66 12.02 22.96
CA SER A 204 -10.63 12.58 23.90
C SER A 204 -10.80 14.09 23.74
N PHE A 205 -9.88 14.74 23.03
CA PHE A 205 -9.86 16.17 22.77
C PHE A 205 -10.63 16.58 21.51
N GLY A 206 -11.09 17.84 21.47
CA GLY A 206 -11.77 18.44 20.31
C GLY A 206 -10.85 19.21 19.37
N ASP A 207 -11.44 19.82 18.34
CA ASP A 207 -10.70 20.51 17.27
C ASP A 207 -9.81 21.67 17.76
N GLU A 208 -10.18 22.35 18.85
CA GLU A 208 -9.40 23.46 19.43
C GLU A 208 -8.01 23.00 19.90
N LEU A 209 -7.95 21.90 20.66
CA LEU A 209 -6.69 21.32 21.11
C LEU A 209 -5.92 20.69 19.95
N ALA A 210 -6.63 20.08 18.98
CA ALA A 210 -5.98 19.56 17.78
C ALA A 210 -5.25 20.69 17.01
N GLN A 211 -5.90 21.84 16.86
CA GLN A 211 -5.31 22.99 16.18
C GLN A 211 -4.18 23.63 16.99
N ALA A 212 -4.30 23.72 18.32
CA ALA A 212 -3.27 24.30 19.19
C ALA A 212 -1.94 23.50 19.14
N TYR A 213 -2.03 22.17 19.06
CA TYR A 213 -0.88 21.29 18.91
C TYR A 213 -0.46 21.07 17.45
N GLY A 214 -1.13 21.70 16.49
CA GLY A 214 -0.80 21.58 15.07
C GLY A 214 -1.07 20.20 14.47
N ILE A 215 -2.01 19.43 15.04
CA ILE A 215 -2.35 18.09 14.57
C ILE A 215 -3.05 18.18 13.21
N ALA A 216 -2.36 17.73 12.16
CA ALA A 216 -2.93 17.58 10.84
C ALA A 216 -3.52 16.17 10.66
N TRP A 217 -4.81 16.10 10.32
CA TRP A 217 -5.50 14.86 10.00
C TRP A 217 -5.37 14.54 8.51
N VAL A 218 -4.87 13.33 8.21
CA VAL A 218 -4.75 12.79 6.85
C VAL A 218 -5.79 11.69 6.67
N GLU A 219 -6.52 11.72 5.56
CA GLU A 219 -7.52 10.70 5.25
C GLU A 219 -6.89 9.44 4.64
N ASP A 220 -7.16 8.26 5.20
CA ASP A 220 -6.80 6.98 4.57
C ASP A 220 -7.79 6.66 3.44
N LEU A 221 -7.43 7.03 2.20
CA LEU A 221 -8.22 6.80 0.98
C LEU A 221 -8.53 5.32 0.68
N PHE A 222 -7.96 4.37 1.44
CA PHE A 222 -8.13 2.94 1.21
C PHE A 222 -8.92 2.23 2.31
N ALA A 223 -9.26 2.93 3.37
CA ALA A 223 -10.02 2.36 4.47
C ALA A 223 -11.49 2.09 4.08
N PRO A 224 -12.18 1.19 4.80
CA PRO A 224 -13.60 0.93 4.62
C PRO A 224 -14.45 2.21 4.82
N ALA A 225 -15.46 2.41 3.96
CA ALA A 225 -16.27 3.64 3.94
C ALA A 225 -17.17 3.82 5.19
N ASP A 226 -17.29 2.79 6.02
CA ASP A 226 -18.09 2.78 7.25
C ASP A 226 -17.39 3.42 8.47
N GLN A 227 -16.11 3.82 8.35
CA GLN A 227 -15.32 4.31 9.50
C GLN A 227 -14.63 5.64 9.23
N ASP A 228 -14.51 6.48 10.27
CA ASP A 228 -13.63 7.65 10.23
C ASP A 228 -12.18 7.17 10.09
N SER A 229 -11.67 7.36 8.88
CA SER A 229 -10.42 6.81 8.40
C SER A 229 -9.27 7.81 8.47
N ARG A 230 -9.53 8.98 9.06
CA ARG A 230 -8.52 9.99 9.27
C ARG A 230 -7.51 9.53 10.32
N TYR A 231 -6.26 9.90 10.14
CA TYR A 231 -5.20 9.62 11.10
C TYR A 231 -4.14 10.72 11.09
N THR A 232 -3.37 10.80 12.16
CA THR A 232 -2.14 11.59 12.22
C THR A 232 -0.95 10.68 12.52
N THR A 233 0.23 11.05 12.04
CA THR A 233 1.49 10.38 12.38
C THR A 233 2.30 11.19 13.39
N ASP A 234 1.83 12.37 13.79
CA ASP A 234 2.45 13.17 14.84
C ASP A 234 1.99 12.67 16.21
N VAL A 235 2.69 11.64 16.67
CA VAL A 235 2.40 10.98 17.95
C VAL A 235 2.64 11.93 19.12
N GLU A 236 3.65 12.79 19.05
CA GLU A 236 4.01 13.70 20.14
C GLU A 236 2.94 14.77 20.32
N ALA A 237 2.51 15.42 19.22
CA ALA A 237 1.43 16.39 19.24
C ALA A 237 0.11 15.76 19.73
N PHE A 238 -0.22 14.55 19.25
CA PHE A 238 -1.43 13.83 19.68
C PHE A 238 -1.44 13.49 21.17
N LEU A 239 -0.34 12.93 21.70
CA LEU A 239 -0.25 12.57 23.11
C LEU A 239 -0.19 13.82 24.02
N GLY A 240 0.45 14.90 23.55
CA GLY A 240 0.44 16.20 24.24
C GLY A 240 -0.98 16.75 24.39
N ALA A 241 -1.76 16.74 23.30
CA ALA A 241 -3.15 17.17 23.32
C ALA A 241 -4.02 16.29 24.25
N GLN A 242 -3.82 14.97 24.28
CA GLN A 242 -4.50 14.09 25.24
C GLN A 242 -4.15 14.45 26.70
N GLN A 243 -2.87 14.72 26.98
CA GLN A 243 -2.42 15.03 28.33
C GLN A 243 -2.98 16.37 28.82
N GLU A 244 -3.04 17.38 27.95
CA GLU A 244 -3.69 18.64 28.28
C GLU A 244 -5.19 18.46 28.51
N TRP A 245 -5.87 17.68 27.67
CA TRP A 245 -7.28 17.35 27.88
C TRP A 245 -7.53 16.66 29.22
N MET A 246 -6.67 15.70 29.62
CA MET A 246 -6.74 15.05 30.92
C MET A 246 -6.57 16.03 32.08
N THR A 247 -5.71 17.05 31.90
CA THR A 247 -5.47 18.08 32.90
C THR A 247 -6.67 19.02 33.03
N GLN A 248 -7.32 19.38 31.91
CA GLN A 248 -8.51 20.23 31.90
C GLN A 248 -9.76 19.49 32.42
N ASN A 249 -9.87 18.18 32.20
CA ASN A 249 -11.03 17.36 32.57
C ASN A 249 -10.82 16.52 33.84
N LEU A 250 -9.86 16.92 34.68
CA LEU A 250 -9.53 16.20 35.90
C LEU A 250 -10.66 16.33 36.95
N PRO A 251 -11.20 15.21 37.48
CA PRO A 251 -12.18 15.28 38.57
C PRO A 251 -11.60 15.90 39.84
N LYS A 252 -12.45 16.42 40.75
CA LYS A 252 -12.01 17.04 42.03
C LYS A 252 -11.11 16.14 42.91
N LYS A 253 -11.18 14.82 42.75
CA LYS A 253 -10.31 13.80 43.40
C LYS A 253 -9.52 12.99 42.37
N GLY A 254 -9.21 13.63 41.26
CA GLY A 254 -8.51 13.06 40.13
C GLY A 254 -6.99 13.10 40.31
N VAL A 255 -6.28 12.13 39.76
CA VAL A 255 -4.83 12.18 39.55
C VAL A 255 -4.52 11.68 38.14
N ILE A 256 -3.51 12.24 37.49
CA ILE A 256 -2.95 11.67 36.26
C ILE A 256 -1.87 10.70 36.69
N THR A 257 -1.87 9.50 36.13
CA THR A 257 -0.82 8.51 36.39
C THR A 257 -0.28 7.91 35.10
N GLU A 258 0.95 7.42 35.16
CA GLU A 258 1.60 6.70 34.08
C GLU A 258 1.23 5.21 34.12
N THR A 259 1.46 4.52 33.01
CA THR A 259 1.31 3.06 32.95
C THR A 259 2.65 2.36 33.15
N ASN A 260 2.63 1.25 33.89
CA ASN A 260 3.77 0.36 34.00
C ASN A 260 4.04 -0.43 32.71
N ASN A 261 5.09 -1.26 32.71
CA ASN A 261 5.47 -2.13 31.59
C ASN A 261 4.38 -3.10 31.12
N TRP A 262 3.30 -3.30 31.89
CA TRP A 262 2.15 -4.15 31.52
C TRP A 262 0.93 -3.34 31.05
N GLY A 263 1.06 -2.02 30.90
CA GLY A 263 -0.05 -1.14 30.51
C GLY A 263 -1.06 -0.89 31.63
N GLN A 264 -0.71 -1.19 32.88
CA GLN A 264 -1.58 -0.94 34.03
C GLN A 264 -1.20 0.39 34.69
N PRO A 265 -2.18 1.16 35.19
CA PRO A 265 -1.91 2.44 35.85
C PRO A 265 -1.10 2.26 37.13
N GLU A 266 -0.07 3.09 37.30
CA GLU A 266 0.74 3.14 38.52
C GLU A 266 -0.01 3.91 39.62
N LEU A 267 -0.78 3.18 40.43
CA LEU A 267 -1.52 3.80 41.52
C LEU A 267 -0.60 4.16 42.71
N PRO A 268 -0.92 5.20 43.48
CA PRO A 268 -0.17 5.57 44.69
C PRO A 268 0.01 4.39 45.65
N LYS A 269 1.16 4.33 46.35
CA LYS A 269 1.45 3.26 47.32
C LYS A 269 0.32 3.17 48.36
N LYS A 270 -0.19 1.95 48.56
CA LYS A 270 -1.33 1.58 49.42
C LYS A 270 -2.73 1.83 48.84
N ALA A 271 -2.89 2.32 47.61
CA ALA A 271 -4.20 2.44 46.98
C ALA A 271 -4.78 1.07 46.60
N GLU A 272 -6.07 0.86 46.84
CA GLU A 272 -6.83 -0.30 46.36
C GLU A 272 -7.68 0.09 45.16
N ARG A 273 -7.56 -0.67 44.06
CA ARG A 273 -8.34 -0.44 42.84
C ARG A 273 -9.80 -0.86 43.04
N VAL A 274 -10.72 -0.01 42.60
CA VAL A 274 -12.17 -0.25 42.70
C VAL A 274 -12.69 -0.77 41.36
N TYR A 275 -13.24 -1.99 41.36
CA TYR A 275 -13.73 -2.69 40.16
C TYR A 275 -15.26 -2.63 39.98
N GLY A 276 -15.92 -1.58 40.49
CA GLY A 276 -17.38 -1.42 40.45
C GLY A 276 -17.80 0.06 40.43
N LYS A 277 -19.07 0.35 40.75
CA LYS A 277 -19.54 1.75 40.83
C LYS A 277 -18.75 2.52 41.90
N PRO A 278 -18.06 3.62 41.55
CA PRO A 278 -17.28 4.39 42.50
C PRO A 278 -18.18 5.04 43.56
N GLY A 279 -17.76 4.97 44.81
CA GLY A 279 -18.37 5.68 45.93
C GLY A 279 -17.90 7.13 46.04
N LYS A 280 -18.56 7.95 46.87
CA LYS A 280 -18.21 9.38 47.07
C LYS A 280 -16.81 9.61 47.67
N SER A 281 -16.22 8.59 48.30
CA SER A 281 -14.88 8.60 48.89
C SER A 281 -13.77 8.30 47.89
N ASP A 282 -14.11 7.78 46.71
CA ASP A 282 -13.13 7.19 45.80
C ASP A 282 -12.46 8.27 44.94
N HIS A 283 -11.22 8.00 44.55
CA HIS A 283 -10.41 8.84 43.69
C HIS A 283 -10.44 8.28 42.27
N THR A 284 -10.16 9.14 41.31
CA THR A 284 -10.12 8.77 39.88
C THR A 284 -8.70 8.97 39.38
N ALA A 285 -8.14 7.97 38.71
CA ALA A 285 -6.91 8.06 37.97
C ALA A 285 -7.22 8.11 36.48
N LEU A 286 -6.73 9.13 35.79
CA LEU A 286 -6.67 9.15 34.32
C LEU A 286 -5.26 8.73 33.88
N TYR A 287 -5.17 7.92 32.84
CA TYR A 287 -3.90 7.49 32.28
C TYR A 287 -4.03 7.23 30.78
N LEU A 288 -2.90 7.23 30.07
CA LEU A 288 -2.84 6.83 28.67
C LEU A 288 -2.49 5.36 28.55
N ASP A 289 -3.25 4.59 27.78
CA ASP A 289 -2.85 3.22 27.43
C ASP A 289 -1.76 3.20 26.34
N ARG A 290 -1.31 2.00 25.98
CA ARG A 290 -0.26 1.80 24.96
C ARG A 290 -0.67 2.29 23.56
N GLU A 291 -1.96 2.48 23.32
CA GLU A 291 -2.53 2.98 22.06
C GLU A 291 -2.75 4.50 22.10
N GLY A 292 -2.42 5.16 23.22
CA GLY A 292 -2.59 6.61 23.39
C GLY A 292 -4.02 7.04 23.73
N LYS A 293 -4.89 6.10 24.13
CA LYS A 293 -6.26 6.42 24.57
C LYS A 293 -6.29 6.78 26.03
N VAL A 294 -7.12 7.76 26.39
CA VAL A 294 -7.37 8.11 27.78
C VAL A 294 -8.26 7.05 28.43
N GLN A 295 -7.74 6.42 29.47
CA GLN A 295 -8.44 5.44 30.28
C GLN A 295 -8.68 6.00 31.69
N THR A 296 -9.79 5.56 32.28
CA THR A 296 -10.19 5.97 33.63
C THR A 296 -10.21 4.77 34.56
N VAL A 297 -9.58 4.89 35.73
CA VAL A 297 -9.64 3.89 36.81
C VAL A 297 -10.00 4.57 38.11
N HIS A 298 -10.78 3.90 38.95
CA HIS A 298 -11.09 4.39 40.30
C HIS A 298 -10.28 3.64 41.35
N PHE A 299 -9.85 4.35 42.39
CA PHE A 299 -9.09 3.79 43.50
C PHE A 299 -9.49 4.41 44.84
N ARG A 300 -9.33 3.64 45.91
CA ARG A 300 -9.58 4.06 47.29
C ARG A 300 -8.28 4.06 48.06
N MET A 301 -8.04 5.12 48.84
CA MET A 301 -6.96 5.11 49.83
C MET A 301 -7.46 4.45 51.13
N PRO A 302 -6.64 3.62 51.78
CA PRO A 302 -7.02 2.99 53.04
C PRO A 302 -7.21 4.07 54.10
N GLU A 303 -8.31 3.97 54.85
CA GLU A 303 -8.57 4.89 55.97
C GLU A 303 -7.44 4.78 56.99
N ALA A 304 -6.90 5.93 57.41
CA ALA A 304 -5.98 5.97 58.54
C ALA A 304 -6.72 5.44 59.77
N LYS A 305 -6.30 4.29 60.30
CA LYS A 305 -6.80 3.77 61.60
C LYS A 305 -6.71 4.91 62.62
N LYS A 306 -7.86 5.45 63.04
CA LYS A 306 -7.92 6.36 64.20
C LYS A 306 -7.23 5.64 65.38
N PRO A 307 -6.33 6.29 66.12
CA PRO A 307 -5.77 5.68 67.32
C PRO A 307 -6.94 5.36 68.27
N LYS A 308 -7.00 4.12 68.75
CA LYS A 308 -7.99 3.68 69.74
C LYS A 308 -7.88 4.60 70.95
N LYS A 309 -8.88 5.46 71.14
CA LYS A 309 -9.13 6.12 72.42
C LYS A 309 -9.65 5.05 73.39
N GLY A 310 -8.91 4.79 74.45
CA GLY A 310 -9.41 4.06 75.62
C GLY A 310 -8.56 2.87 76.03
N GLU A 311 -7.42 3.15 76.66
CA GLU A 311 -6.94 2.33 77.78
C GLU A 311 -6.40 3.32 78.82
N GLN A 312 -7.24 3.66 79.79
CA GLN A 312 -6.83 4.33 81.03
C GLN A 312 -6.37 3.25 82.03
N PRO A 313 -5.41 3.57 82.92
CA PRO A 313 -4.67 2.59 83.70
C PRO A 313 -5.50 2.12 84.91
N ALA A 314 -5.33 0.87 85.30
CA ALA A 314 -5.84 0.35 86.56
C ALA A 314 -4.68 -0.20 87.40
N GLY A 315 -4.46 0.50 88.52
CA GLY A 315 -4.04 0.01 89.84
C GLY A 315 -2.90 -0.99 89.93
#